data_AF-A0A349K077-F1
#
_entry.id   AF-A0A349K077-F1
#
_cell.length_a   1.000
_cell.length_b   1.000
_cell.length_c   1.000
_cell.angle_alpha   90.00
_cell.angle_beta   90.00
_cell.angle_gamma   90.00
#
_symmetry.space_group_name_H-M   'P 1'
#
loop_
_entity.id
_entity.type
_entity.pdbx_description
1 polymer ?
#
loop_
_entity_poly.entity_id
_entity_poly.type
_entity_poly.pdbx_seq_one_letter_code
_entity_poly.pdbx_strand_id
1 'polypeptide(L)'
;MVTPDNPPASPLQDLDEWEDDLLRRYPKEGEGNRKFRDYESEARPGVREFYRLNHRHQTMEFVQEKRAEYLPLNKRRMTVWEALEYLNTLVDDSDPDIDLPQIEHLLQTAEAIRRDGHPRWFILTGLIHDLGKILCLFGEPQWAVVGDTFPLGCRFSEKIVYHEFFADNPDSARPDYAS
;
A
#
# COMPACT_ATOMS: atom_id res chain seq x y z
N MET A 1 -0.59 8.77 49.85
CA MET A 1 -1.67 8.70 48.85
C MET A 1 -1.10 9.27 47.57
N VAL A 2 -0.83 8.42 46.58
CA VAL A 2 -0.33 8.81 45.26
C VAL A 2 -1.56 8.98 44.37
N THR A 3 -1.74 10.16 43.78
CA THR A 3 -2.75 10.39 42.75
C THR A 3 -2.31 9.71 41.45
N PRO A 4 -3.19 9.01 40.72
CA PRO A 4 -2.83 8.47 39.42
C PRO A 4 -2.73 9.59 38.38
N ASP A 5 -1.61 9.63 37.66
CA ASP A 5 -1.43 10.45 36.46
C ASP A 5 -2.47 10.05 35.41
N ASN A 6 -3.35 10.98 35.07
CA ASN A 6 -4.22 10.86 33.90
C ASN A 6 -3.36 11.13 32.65
N PRO A 7 -3.34 10.25 31.64
CA PRO A 7 -2.70 10.58 30.38
C PRO A 7 -3.42 11.77 29.71
N PRO A 8 -2.71 12.71 29.08
CA PRO A 8 -3.33 13.86 28.44
C PRO A 8 -4.30 13.41 27.34
N ALA A 9 -5.51 13.98 27.38
CA ALA A 9 -6.65 13.62 26.53
C ALA A 9 -6.60 14.17 25.10
N SER A 10 -5.41 14.45 24.57
CA SER A 10 -5.22 14.86 23.18
C SER A 10 -3.79 14.53 22.75
N PRO A 11 -3.57 13.69 21.72
CA PRO A 11 -2.22 13.35 21.26
C PRO A 11 -1.48 14.51 20.58
N LEU A 12 -2.18 15.62 20.27
CA LEU A 12 -1.62 16.84 19.68
C LEU A 12 -2.08 18.06 20.48
N GLN A 13 -1.15 18.96 20.78
CA GLN A 13 -1.45 20.23 21.47
C GLN A 13 -1.78 21.36 20.48
N ASP A 14 -1.28 21.28 19.24
CA ASP A 14 -1.53 22.24 18.16
C ASP A 14 -1.53 21.56 16.78
N LEU A 15 -2.25 22.13 15.80
CA LEU A 15 -2.21 21.73 14.39
C LEU A 15 -0.84 22.03 13.76
N ASP A 16 -0.15 23.06 14.26
CA ASP A 16 1.18 23.45 13.78
C ASP A 16 2.24 22.38 14.11
N GLU A 17 2.11 21.65 15.23
CA GLU A 17 2.99 20.52 15.56
C GLU A 17 2.84 19.37 14.56
N TRP A 18 1.63 19.19 14.01
CA TRP A 18 1.35 18.18 12.99
C TRP A 18 1.88 18.61 11.62
N GLU A 19 1.74 19.89 11.26
CA GLU A 19 2.34 20.42 10.03
C GLU A 19 3.88 20.32 10.07
N ASP A 20 4.49 20.60 11.22
CA ASP A 20 5.93 20.49 11.42
C ASP A 20 6.44 19.03 11.39
N ASP A 21 5.73 18.10 12.01
CA ASP A 21 6.06 16.66 11.93
C ASP A 21 5.92 16.13 10.49
N LEU A 22 4.89 16.59 9.76
CA LEU A 22 4.71 16.28 8.34
C LEU A 22 5.86 16.84 7.49
N LEU A 23 6.24 18.10 7.66
CA LEU A 23 7.37 18.73 6.95
C LEU A 23 8.69 18.04 7.26
N ARG A 24 8.86 17.55 8.48
CA ARG A 24 10.05 16.80 8.89
C ARG A 24 10.12 15.43 8.23
N ARG A 25 9.00 14.70 8.16
CA ARG A 25 8.94 13.37 7.52
C ARG A 25 8.97 13.47 6.00
N TYR A 26 8.32 14.49 5.45
CA TYR A 26 8.15 14.76 4.02
C TYR A 26 8.60 16.20 3.69
N PRO A 27 9.91 16.43 3.57
CA PRO A 27 10.42 17.74 3.18
C PRO A 27 9.90 18.13 1.79
N LYS A 28 9.72 19.44 1.58
CA LYS A 28 9.22 20.00 0.30
C LYS A 28 10.09 19.54 -0.87
N GLU A 29 9.46 19.37 -2.04
CA GLU A 29 10.15 19.02 -3.28
C GLU A 29 11.36 19.94 -3.51
N GLY A 30 12.57 19.35 -3.51
CA GLY A 30 13.83 20.06 -3.69
C GLY A 30 14.82 19.95 -2.53
N GLU A 31 14.40 19.53 -1.33
CA GLU A 31 15.29 19.34 -0.18
C GLU A 31 15.70 17.86 -0.01
N GLY A 32 16.59 17.40 -0.88
CA GLY A 32 17.25 16.10 -0.78
C GLY A 32 17.26 15.35 -2.10
N ASN A 33 18.42 14.81 -2.48
CA ASN A 33 18.61 13.99 -3.68
C ASN A 33 18.02 12.57 -3.48
N ARG A 34 16.78 12.47 -2.97
CA ARG A 34 16.04 11.21 -2.83
C ARG A 34 15.39 10.90 -4.18
N LYS A 35 15.75 9.76 -4.77
CA LYS A 35 15.08 9.25 -5.96
C LYS A 35 13.75 8.62 -5.52
N PHE A 36 12.65 9.10 -6.08
CA PHE A 36 11.35 8.47 -5.92
C PHE A 36 11.41 7.01 -6.41
N ARG A 37 10.90 6.08 -5.60
CA ARG A 37 10.92 4.63 -5.90
C ARG A 37 12.32 4.06 -6.13
N ASP A 38 13.28 4.41 -5.26
CA ASP A 38 14.62 3.80 -5.29
C ASP A 38 14.62 2.41 -4.65
N TYR A 39 14.63 1.37 -5.49
CA TYR A 39 14.74 -0.02 -5.05
C TYR A 39 16.20 -0.52 -5.02
N GLU A 40 17.18 0.28 -5.47
CA GLU A 40 18.60 -0.11 -5.58
C GLU A 40 19.43 0.38 -4.37
N SER A 41 19.11 1.55 -3.81
CA SER A 41 19.82 2.11 -2.65
C SER A 41 19.15 1.67 -1.35
N GLU A 42 19.76 0.72 -0.62
CA GLU A 42 19.35 0.32 0.74
C GLU A 42 17.83 0.19 0.95
N ALA A 43 17.09 -0.38 -0.01
CA ALA A 43 15.67 -0.68 0.19
C ALA A 43 15.54 -1.44 1.52
N ARG A 44 14.70 -0.93 2.44
CA ARG A 44 14.50 -1.50 3.78
C ARG A 44 14.39 -3.03 3.63
N PRO A 45 15.12 -3.86 4.40
CA PRO A 45 15.13 -5.32 4.22
C PRO A 45 13.75 -5.96 4.09
N GLY A 46 12.72 -5.35 4.71
CA GLY A 46 11.32 -5.74 4.57
C GLY A 46 10.76 -5.66 3.15
N VAL A 47 11.10 -4.63 2.37
CA VAL A 47 10.58 -4.42 1.00
C VAL A 47 11.12 -5.50 0.04
N ARG A 48 12.40 -5.87 0.18
CA ARG A 48 12.98 -6.92 -0.66
C ARG A 48 12.37 -8.29 -0.34
N GLU A 49 12.18 -8.60 0.95
CA GLU A 49 11.55 -9.85 1.37
C GLU A 49 10.07 -9.91 0.97
N PHE A 50 9.37 -8.78 1.06
CA PHE A 50 8.02 -8.61 0.56
C PHE A 50 7.92 -9.00 -0.92
N TYR A 51 8.78 -8.43 -1.78
CA TYR A 51 8.76 -8.75 -3.22
C TYR A 51 9.19 -10.19 -3.50
N ARG A 52 10.10 -10.76 -2.70
CA ARG A 52 10.47 -12.17 -2.81
C ARG A 52 9.27 -13.08 -2.56
N LEU A 53 8.48 -12.81 -1.51
CA LEU A 53 7.25 -13.56 -1.23
C LEU A 53 6.18 -13.33 -2.29
N ASN A 54 5.98 -12.07 -2.71
CA ASN A 54 5.03 -11.72 -3.75
C ASN A 54 5.32 -12.50 -5.05
N HIS A 55 6.52 -12.36 -5.62
CA HIS A 55 6.87 -13.00 -6.89
C HIS A 55 6.87 -14.52 -6.80
N ARG A 56 7.18 -15.10 -5.63
CA ARG A 56 7.17 -16.55 -5.44
C ARG A 56 5.75 -17.14 -5.39
N HIS A 57 4.81 -16.42 -4.78
CA HIS A 57 3.51 -16.99 -4.41
C HIS A 57 2.32 -16.48 -5.25
N GLN A 58 2.49 -15.41 -6.01
CA GLN A 58 1.49 -14.97 -7.00
C GLN A 58 1.50 -15.93 -8.19
N THR A 59 0.54 -16.86 -8.21
CA THR A 59 0.33 -17.85 -9.28
C THR A 59 -1.09 -17.77 -9.83
N MET A 60 -1.32 -18.34 -11.01
CA MET A 60 -2.65 -18.46 -11.61
C MET A 60 -3.63 -19.22 -10.71
N GLU A 61 -3.17 -20.23 -9.99
CA GLU A 61 -3.97 -20.96 -9.01
C GLU A 61 -4.33 -20.06 -7.83
N PHE A 62 -3.33 -19.40 -7.23
CA PHE A 62 -3.53 -18.49 -6.10
C PHE A 62 -4.53 -17.37 -6.42
N VAL A 63 -4.39 -16.71 -7.57
CA VAL A 63 -5.30 -15.62 -7.95
C VAL A 63 -6.72 -16.12 -8.24
N GLN A 64 -6.87 -17.34 -8.77
CA GLN A 64 -8.20 -17.93 -8.97
C GLN A 64 -8.90 -18.20 -7.63
N GLU A 65 -8.17 -18.72 -6.64
CA GLU A 65 -8.67 -18.90 -5.29
C GLU A 65 -9.07 -17.57 -4.65
N LYS A 66 -8.21 -16.55 -4.72
CA LYS A 66 -8.51 -15.22 -4.16
C LYS A 66 -9.70 -14.54 -4.85
N ARG A 67 -9.85 -14.72 -6.16
CA ARG A 67 -11.04 -14.26 -6.88
C ARG A 67 -12.31 -14.96 -6.38
N ALA A 68 -12.27 -16.28 -6.21
CA ALA A 68 -13.40 -17.03 -5.68
C ALA A 68 -13.75 -16.61 -4.24
N GLU A 69 -12.73 -16.29 -3.43
CA GLU A 69 -12.88 -15.85 -2.05
C GLU A 69 -13.50 -14.44 -1.94
N TYR A 70 -13.03 -13.47 -2.72
CA TYR A 70 -13.35 -12.05 -2.49
C TYR A 70 -14.40 -11.45 -3.43
N LEU A 71 -14.59 -11.99 -4.64
CA LEU A 71 -15.62 -11.50 -5.57
C LEU A 71 -17.07 -11.62 -5.06
N PRO A 72 -17.44 -12.55 -4.16
CA PRO A 72 -18.77 -12.57 -3.56
C PRO A 72 -19.09 -11.37 -2.65
N LEU A 73 -18.08 -10.57 -2.25
CA LEU A 73 -18.24 -9.36 -1.41
C LEU A 73 -19.01 -9.61 -0.09
N ASN A 74 -18.78 -10.76 0.54
CA ASN A 74 -19.51 -11.20 1.74
C ASN A 74 -18.75 -11.01 3.07
N LYS A 75 -17.56 -10.38 3.04
CA LYS A 75 -16.71 -10.22 4.23
C LYS A 75 -17.26 -9.18 5.21
N ARG A 76 -17.65 -8.00 4.73
CA ARG A 76 -18.14 -6.88 5.55
C ARG A 76 -18.91 -5.86 4.71
N ARG A 77 -19.90 -5.20 5.31
CA ARG A 77 -20.58 -4.04 4.73
C ARG A 77 -20.13 -2.77 5.48
N MET A 78 -19.76 -1.75 4.72
CA MET A 78 -19.28 -0.47 5.24
C MET A 78 -19.59 0.64 4.23
N THR A 79 -19.77 1.86 4.73
CA THR A 79 -19.69 3.08 3.94
C THR A 79 -18.23 3.38 3.59
N VAL A 80 -18.00 4.29 2.64
CA VAL A 80 -16.64 4.70 2.26
C VAL A 80 -15.87 5.28 3.44
N TRP A 81 -16.52 6.07 4.29
CA TRP A 81 -15.85 6.67 5.45
C TRP A 81 -15.48 5.64 6.51
N GLU A 82 -16.36 4.68 6.80
CA GLU A 82 -16.04 3.55 7.68
C GLU A 82 -14.90 2.70 7.11
N ALA A 83 -14.79 2.57 5.79
CA ALA A 83 -13.68 1.88 5.13
C ALA A 83 -12.36 2.62 5.32
N LEU A 84 -12.37 3.95 5.20
CA LEU A 84 -11.20 4.81 5.46
C LEU A 84 -10.72 4.68 6.91
N GLU A 85 -11.64 4.79 7.87
CA GLU A 85 -11.34 4.64 9.30
C GLU A 85 -10.80 3.25 9.62
N TYR A 86 -11.37 2.20 9.01
CA TYR A 86 -10.88 0.85 9.19
C TYR A 86 -9.49 0.66 8.58
N LEU A 87 -9.26 1.11 7.35
CA LEU A 87 -7.97 1.04 6.68
C LEU A 87 -6.87 1.79 7.44
N ASN A 88 -7.21 2.88 8.16
CA ASN A 88 -6.25 3.63 8.96
C ASN A 88 -5.59 2.82 10.09
N THR A 89 -6.10 1.62 10.38
CA THR A 89 -5.50 0.68 11.34
C THR A 89 -4.37 -0.16 10.73
N LEU A 90 -4.16 -0.09 9.42
CA LEU A 90 -3.11 -0.80 8.68
C LEU A 90 -1.83 0.04 8.58
N VAL A 91 -0.68 -0.61 8.78
CA VAL A 91 0.65 -0.11 8.40
C VAL A 91 1.09 -0.85 7.13
N ASP A 92 1.42 -0.13 6.05
CA ASP A 92 1.81 -0.71 4.75
C ASP A 92 3.32 -0.98 4.72
N ASP A 93 3.72 -2.25 4.70
CA ASP A 93 5.13 -2.66 4.77
C ASP A 93 5.83 -2.64 3.40
N SER A 94 5.10 -2.38 2.31
CA SER A 94 5.61 -2.45 0.94
C SER A 94 6.14 -1.12 0.40
N ASP A 95 5.70 -0.01 0.99
CA ASP A 95 6.02 1.33 0.52
C ASP A 95 7.35 1.82 1.13
N PRO A 96 8.40 2.06 0.31
CA PRO A 96 9.68 2.58 0.81
C PRO A 96 9.61 4.08 1.14
N ASP A 97 8.60 4.79 0.64
CA ASP A 97 8.48 6.24 0.64
C ASP A 97 7.47 6.75 1.69
N ILE A 98 6.49 5.93 2.13
CA ILE A 98 5.37 6.37 2.97
C ILE A 98 5.32 5.66 4.34
N ASP A 99 5.42 6.45 5.40
CA ASP A 99 5.16 6.12 6.82
C ASP A 99 3.98 6.97 7.38
N LEU A 100 3.00 7.26 6.52
CA LEU A 100 1.78 8.02 6.86
C LEU A 100 0.62 7.09 7.24
N PRO A 101 -0.31 7.55 8.09
CA PRO A 101 -1.62 6.94 8.22
C PRO A 101 -2.32 6.86 6.85
N GLN A 102 -3.00 5.75 6.57
CA GLN A 102 -3.59 5.50 5.25
C GLN A 102 -4.63 6.57 4.84
N ILE A 103 -5.35 7.15 5.80
CA ILE A 103 -6.29 8.25 5.50
C ILE A 103 -5.55 9.47 4.93
N GLU A 104 -4.37 9.78 5.46
CA GLU A 104 -3.60 10.94 5.01
C GLU A 104 -3.14 10.77 3.56
N HIS A 105 -2.62 9.59 3.19
CA HIS A 105 -2.27 9.26 1.81
C HIS A 105 -3.45 9.41 0.85
N LEU A 106 -4.62 8.90 1.22
CA LEU A 106 -5.83 8.98 0.41
C LEU A 106 -6.33 10.42 0.24
N LEU A 107 -6.28 11.22 1.32
CA LEU A 107 -6.63 12.65 1.26
C LEU A 107 -5.60 13.46 0.47
N GLN A 108 -4.31 13.20 0.62
CA GLN A 108 -3.25 13.85 -0.16
C GLN A 108 -3.45 13.63 -1.66
N THR A 109 -3.71 12.38 -2.06
CA THR A 109 -4.00 12.04 -3.46
C THR A 109 -5.23 12.78 -3.97
N ALA A 110 -6.34 12.74 -3.22
CA ALA A 110 -7.58 13.41 -3.61
C ALA A 110 -7.43 14.94 -3.70
N GLU A 111 -6.75 15.55 -2.74
CA GLU A 111 -6.55 17.01 -2.70
C GLU A 111 -5.55 17.50 -3.74
N ALA A 112 -4.53 16.71 -4.08
CA ALA A 112 -3.64 17.00 -5.21
C ALA A 112 -4.43 17.04 -6.52
N ILE A 113 -5.25 16.02 -6.78
CA ILE A 113 -6.13 15.96 -7.96
C ILE A 113 -7.10 17.15 -7.98
N ARG A 114 -7.68 17.51 -6.82
CA ARG A 114 -8.58 18.66 -6.70
C ARG A 114 -7.88 19.98 -7.00
N ARG A 115 -6.67 20.19 -6.47
CA ARG A 115 -5.87 21.41 -6.66
C ARG A 115 -5.47 21.59 -8.12
N ASP A 116 -5.26 20.51 -8.86
CA ASP A 116 -4.98 20.54 -10.30
C ASP A 116 -6.23 20.84 -11.18
N GLY A 117 -7.40 21.03 -10.57
CA GLY A 117 -8.62 21.45 -11.28
C GLY A 117 -9.38 20.33 -11.98
N HIS A 118 -9.12 19.07 -11.60
CA HIS A 118 -9.79 17.90 -12.17
C HIS A 118 -11.27 17.74 -11.73
N PRO A 119 -12.07 16.98 -12.50
CA PRO A 119 -13.49 16.78 -12.17
C PRO A 119 -13.70 15.97 -10.89
N ARG A 120 -14.87 16.16 -10.26
CA ARG A 120 -15.23 15.55 -8.96
C ARG A 120 -15.09 14.04 -8.90
N TRP A 121 -15.36 13.32 -10.00
CA TRP A 121 -15.22 11.87 -10.02
C TRP A 121 -13.75 11.44 -9.89
N PHE A 122 -12.81 12.21 -10.43
CA PHE A 122 -11.39 11.86 -10.37
C PHE A 122 -10.82 12.14 -8.98
N ILE A 123 -11.28 13.22 -8.33
CA ILE A 123 -10.99 13.49 -6.91
C ILE A 123 -11.45 12.30 -6.06
N LEU A 124 -12.68 11.82 -6.28
CA LEU A 124 -13.20 10.65 -5.57
C LEU A 124 -12.38 9.39 -5.86
N THR A 125 -11.96 9.16 -7.11
CA THR A 125 -11.07 8.06 -7.47
C THR A 125 -9.78 8.10 -6.64
N GLY A 126 -9.15 9.28 -6.50
CA GLY A 126 -7.99 9.45 -5.62
C GLY A 126 -8.26 9.09 -4.17
N LEU A 127 -9.43 9.45 -3.64
CA LEU A 127 -9.81 9.13 -2.26
C LEU A 127 -10.02 7.63 -2.01
N ILE A 128 -10.49 6.88 -3.01
CA ILE A 128 -10.89 5.47 -2.82
C ILE A 128 -9.92 4.45 -3.40
N HIS A 129 -8.88 4.89 -4.11
CA HIS A 129 -8.03 4.01 -4.94
C HIS A 129 -7.43 2.84 -4.15
N ASP A 130 -6.95 3.09 -2.94
CA ASP A 130 -6.28 2.11 -2.09
C ASP A 130 -7.19 1.46 -1.04
N LEU A 131 -8.52 1.66 -1.09
CA LEU A 131 -9.43 1.00 -0.12
C LEU A 131 -9.40 -0.53 -0.19
N GLY A 132 -8.90 -1.10 -1.29
CA GLY A 132 -8.65 -2.54 -1.43
C GLY A 132 -7.64 -3.08 -0.41
N LYS A 133 -6.78 -2.24 0.17
CA LYS A 133 -5.81 -2.62 1.20
C LYS A 133 -6.44 -3.17 2.48
N ILE A 134 -7.76 -2.96 2.68
CA ILE A 134 -8.54 -3.58 3.77
C ILE A 134 -8.44 -5.11 3.77
N LEU A 135 -8.11 -5.74 2.64
CA LEU A 135 -7.85 -7.18 2.60
C LEU A 135 -6.75 -7.63 3.58
N CYS A 136 -5.74 -6.80 3.85
CA CYS A 136 -4.74 -7.06 4.89
C CYS A 136 -5.38 -7.21 6.28
N LEU A 137 -6.40 -6.39 6.58
CA LEU A 137 -7.13 -6.42 7.84
C LEU A 137 -8.08 -7.64 7.96
N PHE A 138 -8.37 -8.30 6.84
CA PHE A 138 -9.04 -9.61 6.83
C PHE A 138 -8.08 -10.79 6.94
N GLY A 139 -6.79 -10.54 7.18
CA GLY A 139 -5.77 -11.55 7.42
C GLY A 139 -4.98 -11.96 6.18
N GLU A 140 -5.16 -11.27 5.04
CA GLU A 140 -4.26 -11.47 3.91
C GLU A 140 -2.85 -11.00 4.24
N PRO A 141 -1.81 -11.74 3.83
CA PRO A 141 -0.46 -11.22 3.93
C PRO A 141 -0.30 -10.02 3.00
N GLN A 142 0.50 -9.03 3.40
CA GLN A 142 0.66 -7.80 2.62
C GLN A 142 1.09 -8.07 1.17
N TRP A 143 1.97 -9.06 0.94
CA TRP A 143 2.43 -9.42 -0.41
C TRP A 143 1.29 -9.85 -1.34
N ALA A 144 0.14 -10.26 -0.81
CA ALA A 144 -1.03 -10.64 -1.60
C ALA A 144 -1.98 -9.47 -1.91
N VAL A 145 -1.72 -8.27 -1.37
CA VAL A 145 -2.65 -7.14 -1.39
C VAL A 145 -2.03 -5.86 -1.95
N VAL A 146 -0.82 -5.52 -1.53
CA VAL A 146 -0.13 -4.26 -1.89
C VAL A 146 1.02 -4.52 -2.87
N GLY A 147 1.76 -3.46 -3.22
CA GLY A 147 2.91 -3.52 -4.12
C GLY A 147 2.55 -3.48 -5.61
N ASP A 148 3.59 -3.43 -6.44
CA ASP A 148 3.44 -3.45 -7.88
C ASP A 148 2.77 -4.74 -8.38
N THR A 149 1.99 -4.61 -9.46
CA THR A 149 1.29 -5.73 -10.08
C THR A 149 1.93 -6.14 -11.40
N PHE A 150 1.77 -7.41 -11.76
CA PHE A 150 2.24 -7.98 -13.02
C PHE A 150 1.22 -9.01 -13.55
N PRO A 151 1.20 -9.24 -14.87
CA PRO A 151 0.32 -10.26 -15.45
C PRO A 151 0.77 -11.67 -15.06
N LEU A 152 -0.20 -12.54 -14.79
CA LEU A 152 -0.03 -13.97 -14.59
C LEU A 152 -0.48 -14.74 -15.83
N GLY A 153 -0.03 -16.00 -15.95
CA GLY A 153 -0.39 -16.86 -17.09
C GLY A 153 0.37 -16.54 -18.37
N CYS A 154 1.47 -15.79 -18.28
CA CYS A 154 2.39 -15.46 -19.37
C CYS A 154 3.82 -15.31 -18.84
N ARG A 155 4.79 -15.11 -19.74
CA ARG A 155 6.18 -14.91 -19.35
C ARG A 155 6.35 -13.60 -18.59
N PHE A 156 7.02 -13.64 -17.43
CA PHE A 156 7.34 -12.45 -16.65
C PHE A 156 8.36 -11.56 -17.38
N SER A 157 8.09 -10.25 -17.43
CA SER A 157 8.99 -9.26 -18.03
C SER A 157 10.19 -8.98 -17.13
N GLU A 158 11.38 -8.85 -17.72
CA GLU A 158 12.62 -8.45 -17.01
C GLU A 158 12.56 -7.01 -16.45
N LYS A 159 11.54 -6.23 -16.83
CA LYS A 159 11.30 -4.87 -16.29
C LYS A 159 10.55 -4.87 -14.96
N ILE A 160 10.02 -6.02 -14.53
CA ILE A 160 9.35 -6.12 -13.23
C ILE A 160 10.43 -5.98 -12.15
N VAL A 161 10.15 -5.16 -11.13
CA VAL A 161 11.05 -4.96 -9.99
C VAL A 161 11.45 -6.32 -9.42
N TYR A 162 12.73 -6.53 -9.08
CA TYR A 162 13.26 -7.83 -8.60
C TYR A 162 12.83 -9.07 -9.42
N HIS A 163 12.91 -8.97 -10.75
CA HIS A 163 12.56 -10.05 -11.68
C HIS A 163 13.21 -11.40 -11.31
N GLU A 164 14.41 -11.40 -10.74
CA GLU A 164 15.13 -12.62 -10.36
C GLU A 164 14.36 -13.52 -9.38
N PHE A 165 13.41 -12.97 -8.60
CA PHE A 165 12.60 -13.77 -7.68
C PHE A 165 11.59 -14.68 -8.36
N PHE A 166 11.25 -14.43 -9.63
CA PHE A 166 10.37 -15.33 -10.39
C PHE A 166 11.02 -16.69 -10.67
N ALA A 167 12.34 -16.85 -10.46
CA ALA A 167 12.99 -18.15 -10.54
C ALA A 167 12.41 -19.18 -9.55
N ASP A 168 11.88 -18.71 -8.42
CA ASP A 168 11.24 -19.54 -7.40
C ASP A 168 9.71 -19.70 -7.59
N ASN A 169 9.12 -19.03 -8.59
CA ASN A 169 7.69 -19.12 -8.87
C ASN A 169 7.40 -20.41 -9.68
N PRO A 170 6.49 -21.29 -9.22
CA PRO A 170 6.17 -22.52 -9.94
C PRO A 170 5.56 -22.28 -11.34
N ASP A 171 4.86 -21.15 -11.56
CA ASP A 171 4.31 -20.79 -12.87
C ASP A 171 5.39 -20.44 -13.90
N SER A 172 6.60 -20.05 -13.47
CA SER A 172 7.73 -19.82 -14.38
C SER A 172 8.19 -21.08 -15.11
N ALA A 173 7.91 -22.26 -14.54
CA ALA A 173 8.25 -23.54 -15.16
C ALA A 173 7.11 -24.10 -16.04
N ARG A 174 5.97 -23.42 -16.14
CA ARG A 174 4.82 -23.90 -16.90
C ARG A 174 4.96 -23.62 -18.39
N PRO A 175 4.96 -24.65 -19.26
CA PRO A 175 5.09 -24.46 -20.70
C PRO A 175 3.98 -23.58 -21.30
N ASP A 176 2.75 -23.70 -20.80
CA ASP A 176 1.60 -22.92 -21.28
C ASP A 176 1.73 -21.41 -21.03
N TYR A 177 2.61 -21.02 -20.11
CA TYR A 177 2.86 -19.62 -19.73
C TYR A 177 4.19 -19.11 -20.28
N ALA A 178 4.92 -19.91 -21.06
CA ALA A 178 6.26 -19.58 -21.54
C ALA A 178 6.27 -18.56 -22.71
N SER A 179 5.11 -18.24 -23.28
CA SER A 179 4.93 -17.27 -24.38
C SER A 179 4.83 -15.83 -23.90
#